data_AF-A0AAV6Z2M1-F1
#
_entry.id   AF-A0AAV6Z2M1-F1
#
_cell.length_a   1.000
_cell.length_b   1.000
_cell.length_c   1.000
_cell.angle_alpha   90.00
_cell.angle_beta   90.00
_cell.angle_gamma   90.00
#
_symmetry.space_group_name_H-M   'P 1'
#
loop_
_entity.id
_entity.type
_entity.pdbx_description
1 polymer ?
#
loop_
_entity_poly.entity_id
_entity_poly.type
_entity_poly.pdbx_seq_one_letter_code
_entity_poly.pdbx_strand_id
1 'polypeptide(L)'
;MKWKEAMFSAGMQLPTLDEINKKEVTIKEAMNYKFNDQDIEEIVKEKERFRKAPSNYAMKKTQLLKDKAMAEEAGEQERAKAIQDQLNELEERAEALDRQRTKNISAISYINQRNREWNIVESEKALVAESQSMKQQQMDPFTRRQCKPTMVSNSRDPAVQAAIIAQLNAKYGSTGNPDPTKDIATTQTKDKDGNTKSTSDLSEDLFKVHDFDVKIDLQVPSSESKSLAISSKAPPAKDGAPRRSLNLEDYKKRRGLI
;
A
#
# COMPACT_ATOMS: atom_id res chain seq x y z
N MET A 1 3.93 -54.03 -22.81
CA MET A 1 3.22 -55.29 -23.14
C MET A 1 2.02 -55.58 -22.24
N LYS A 2 2.00 -55.07 -21.00
CA LYS A 2 0.95 -55.32 -19.99
C LYS A 2 -0.51 -55.19 -20.45
N TRP A 3 -0.83 -54.20 -21.30
CA TRP A 3 -2.19 -54.05 -21.84
C TRP A 3 -2.57 -55.17 -22.82
N LYS A 4 -1.65 -55.59 -23.71
CA LYS A 4 -1.91 -56.69 -24.65
C LYS A 4 -2.15 -58.01 -23.90
N GLU A 5 -1.32 -58.30 -22.89
CA GLU A 5 -1.47 -59.47 -22.01
C GLU A 5 -2.81 -59.49 -21.27
N ALA A 6 -3.29 -58.32 -20.82
CA ALA A 6 -4.60 -58.19 -20.19
C ALA A 6 -5.75 -58.44 -21.19
N MET A 7 -5.65 -57.96 -22.42
CA MET A 7 -6.65 -58.21 -23.47
C MET A 7 -6.73 -59.69 -23.85
N PHE A 8 -5.57 -60.36 -24.00
CA PHE A 8 -5.52 -61.80 -24.25
C PHE A 8 -6.08 -62.61 -23.07
N SER A 9 -5.72 -62.27 -21.84
CA SER A 9 -6.24 -62.92 -20.62
C SER A 9 -7.76 -62.73 -20.46
N ALA A 10 -8.29 -61.59 -20.92
CA ALA A 10 -9.73 -61.29 -20.91
C ALA A 10 -10.49 -61.88 -22.12
N GLY A 11 -9.81 -62.55 -23.05
CA GLY A 11 -10.43 -63.07 -24.28
C GLY A 11 -10.94 -61.99 -25.23
N MET A 12 -10.47 -60.74 -25.08
CA MET A 12 -10.87 -59.63 -25.95
C MET A 12 -9.94 -59.54 -27.16
N GLN A 13 -10.52 -59.34 -28.34
CA GLN A 13 -9.75 -59.12 -29.55
C GLN A 13 -8.98 -57.79 -29.49
N LEU A 14 -7.73 -57.80 -29.97
CA LEU A 14 -6.96 -56.58 -30.12
C LEU A 14 -7.51 -55.77 -31.30
N PRO A 15 -7.67 -54.44 -31.17
CA PRO A 15 -8.04 -53.59 -32.28
C PRO A 15 -7.11 -53.78 -33.47
N THR A 16 -7.67 -53.81 -34.66
CA THR A 16 -6.88 -53.92 -35.89
C THR A 16 -6.15 -52.62 -36.18
N LEU A 17 -5.04 -52.70 -36.93
CA LEU A 17 -4.28 -51.50 -37.28
C LEU A 17 -5.13 -50.50 -38.08
N ASP A 18 -6.04 -50.99 -38.92
CA ASP A 18 -6.97 -50.17 -39.70
C ASP A 18 -7.99 -49.45 -38.81
N GLU A 19 -8.50 -50.09 -37.76
CA GLU A 19 -9.39 -49.45 -36.78
C GLU A 19 -8.66 -48.33 -36.02
N ILE A 20 -7.40 -48.55 -35.67
CA ILE A 20 -6.56 -47.54 -35.01
C ILE A 20 -6.37 -46.34 -35.95
N ASN A 21 -5.97 -46.58 -37.20
CA ASN A 21 -5.76 -45.54 -38.20
C ASN A 21 -7.04 -44.74 -38.48
N LYS A 22 -8.18 -45.44 -38.62
CA LYS A 22 -9.50 -44.80 -38.80
C LYS A 22 -9.85 -43.91 -37.60
N LYS A 23 -9.59 -44.38 -36.39
CA LYS A 23 -9.88 -43.61 -35.17
C LYS A 23 -8.97 -42.39 -35.04
N GLU A 24 -7.71 -42.49 -35.45
CA GLU A 24 -6.79 -41.35 -35.50
C GLU A 24 -7.32 -40.25 -36.42
N VAL A 25 -7.82 -40.61 -37.61
CA VAL A 25 -8.44 -39.65 -38.54
C VAL A 25 -9.67 -39.00 -37.91
N THR A 26 -10.56 -39.76 -37.27
CA THR A 26 -11.73 -39.20 -36.58
C THR A 26 -11.35 -38.21 -35.48
N ILE A 27 -10.26 -38.45 -34.75
CA ILE A 27 -9.77 -37.51 -33.73
C ILE A 27 -9.29 -36.22 -34.38
N LYS A 28 -8.53 -36.31 -35.49
CA LYS A 28 -8.08 -35.13 -36.25
C LYS A 28 -9.27 -34.33 -36.78
N GLU A 29 -10.27 -34.99 -37.35
CA GLU A 29 -11.50 -34.33 -37.81
C GLU A 29 -12.23 -33.63 -36.66
N ALA A 30 -12.36 -34.27 -35.49
CA ALA A 30 -12.99 -33.68 -34.32
C ALA A 30 -12.22 -32.48 -33.76
N MET A 31 -10.88 -32.50 -33.81
CA MET A 31 -10.05 -31.34 -33.42
C MET A 31 -10.22 -30.15 -34.37
N ASN A 32 -10.43 -30.43 -35.66
CA ASN A 32 -10.60 -29.41 -36.69
C ASN A 32 -12.06 -28.99 -36.90
N TYR A 33 -12.99 -29.58 -36.16
CA TYR A 33 -14.41 -29.26 -36.21
C TYR A 33 -14.65 -27.76 -35.94
N LYS A 34 -15.53 -27.17 -36.74
CA LYS A 34 -15.96 -25.77 -36.58
C LYS A 34 -17.24 -25.77 -35.77
N PHE A 35 -17.14 -25.22 -34.56
CA PHE A 35 -18.29 -25.11 -33.66
C PHE A 35 -19.37 -24.20 -34.25
N ASN A 36 -20.60 -24.68 -34.19
CA ASN A 36 -21.78 -23.89 -34.49
C ASN A 36 -22.25 -23.14 -33.24
N ASP A 37 -23.13 -22.14 -33.42
CA ASP A 37 -23.65 -21.33 -32.31
C ASP A 37 -24.36 -22.19 -31.25
N GLN A 38 -25.09 -23.22 -31.67
CA GLN A 38 -25.74 -24.17 -30.75
C GLN A 38 -24.73 -24.94 -29.88
N ASP A 39 -23.61 -25.37 -30.47
CA ASP A 39 -22.55 -26.07 -29.73
C ASP A 39 -21.93 -25.15 -28.68
N ILE A 40 -21.77 -23.85 -29.02
CA ILE A 40 -21.24 -22.84 -28.11
C ILE A 40 -22.20 -22.62 -26.93
N GLU A 41 -23.49 -22.50 -27.19
CA GLU A 41 -24.52 -22.35 -26.16
C GLU A 41 -24.53 -23.55 -25.19
N GLU A 42 -24.47 -24.77 -25.73
CA GLU A 42 -24.42 -25.98 -24.92
C GLU A 42 -23.15 -26.05 -24.07
N ILE A 43 -21.99 -25.72 -24.64
CA ILE A 43 -20.72 -25.65 -23.91
C ILE A 43 -20.79 -24.62 -22.77
N VAL A 44 -21.38 -23.44 -23.01
CA VAL A 44 -21.53 -22.41 -21.98
C VAL A 44 -22.46 -22.89 -20.87
N LYS A 45 -23.58 -23.53 -21.21
CA LYS A 45 -24.53 -24.09 -20.26
C LYS A 45 -23.92 -25.20 -19.41
N GLU A 46 -23.16 -26.11 -20.01
CA GLU A 46 -22.47 -27.19 -19.29
C GLU A 46 -21.38 -26.62 -18.38
N LYS A 47 -20.62 -25.61 -18.85
CA LYS A 47 -19.64 -24.90 -18.01
C LYS A 47 -20.32 -24.22 -16.83
N GLU A 48 -21.44 -23.54 -17.04
CA GLU A 48 -22.19 -22.87 -15.97
C GLU A 48 -22.75 -23.89 -14.97
N ARG A 49 -23.23 -25.04 -15.43
CA ARG A 49 -23.76 -26.13 -14.58
C ARG A 49 -22.76 -26.60 -13.51
N PHE A 50 -21.48 -26.69 -13.85
CA PHE A 50 -20.44 -27.11 -12.90
C PHE A 50 -19.73 -25.95 -12.20
N ARG A 51 -19.92 -24.72 -12.69
CA ARG A 51 -19.28 -23.54 -12.13
C ARG A 51 -20.11 -22.99 -10.96
N LYS A 52 -19.66 -23.30 -9.74
CA LYS A 52 -20.31 -22.86 -8.50
C LYS A 52 -20.27 -21.34 -8.25
N ALA A 53 -19.38 -20.60 -8.90
CA ALA A 53 -19.20 -19.17 -8.66
C ALA A 53 -19.20 -18.38 -9.96
N PRO A 54 -19.98 -17.28 -10.05
CA PRO A 54 -19.96 -16.41 -11.23
C PRO A 54 -18.59 -15.75 -11.38
N SER A 55 -18.15 -15.59 -12.62
CA SER A 55 -16.88 -14.92 -12.92
C SER A 55 -16.88 -13.46 -12.49
N ASN A 56 -18.03 -12.80 -12.63
CA ASN A 56 -18.24 -11.41 -12.27
C ASN A 56 -19.54 -11.30 -11.47
N TYR A 57 -19.38 -11.11 -10.16
CA TYR A 57 -20.49 -10.99 -9.22
C TYR A 57 -21.39 -9.78 -9.53
N ALA A 58 -20.83 -8.65 -9.99
CA ALA A 58 -21.61 -7.47 -10.33
C ALA A 58 -22.52 -7.71 -11.55
N MET A 59 -21.98 -8.33 -12.62
CA MET A 59 -22.77 -8.66 -13.81
C MET A 59 -23.87 -9.68 -13.51
N LYS A 60 -23.59 -10.70 -12.69
CA LYS A 60 -24.62 -11.68 -12.31
C LYS A 60 -25.67 -11.04 -11.40
N LYS A 61 -25.27 -10.12 -10.49
CA LYS A 61 -26.21 -9.33 -9.67
C LYS A 61 -27.13 -8.48 -10.53
N THR A 62 -26.62 -7.74 -11.51
CA THR A 62 -27.46 -6.91 -12.40
C THR A 62 -28.42 -7.76 -13.23
N GLN A 63 -27.96 -8.92 -13.73
CA GLN A 63 -28.81 -9.87 -14.44
C GLN A 63 -29.95 -10.40 -13.56
N LEU A 64 -29.65 -10.88 -12.34
CA LEU A 64 -30.67 -11.37 -11.40
C LEU A 64 -31.64 -10.26 -10.98
N LEU A 65 -31.15 -9.02 -10.80
CA LEU A 65 -32.01 -7.88 -10.48
C LEU A 65 -33.03 -7.60 -11.60
N LYS A 66 -32.58 -7.72 -12.86
CA LYS A 66 -33.44 -7.57 -14.04
C LYS A 66 -34.44 -8.73 -14.15
N ASP A 67 -33.99 -9.96 -13.97
CA ASP A 67 -34.85 -11.15 -14.06
C ASP A 67 -35.90 -11.17 -12.95
N LYS A 68 -35.55 -10.69 -11.76
CA LYS A 68 -36.50 -10.48 -10.66
C LYS A 68 -37.58 -9.46 -11.05
N ALA A 69 -37.18 -8.29 -11.57
CA ALA A 69 -38.13 -7.26 -11.99
C ALA A 69 -39.09 -7.77 -13.07
N MET A 70 -38.59 -8.55 -14.04
CA MET A 70 -39.44 -9.18 -15.06
C MET A 70 -40.40 -10.22 -14.47
N ALA A 71 -39.97 -11.02 -13.51
CA ALA A 71 -40.83 -12.00 -12.83
C ALA A 71 -41.92 -11.32 -11.98
N GLU A 72 -41.60 -10.20 -11.32
CA GLU A 72 -42.56 -9.38 -10.58
C GLU A 72 -43.59 -8.73 -11.51
N GLU A 73 -43.15 -8.21 -12.67
CA GLU A 73 -44.05 -7.64 -13.68
C GLU A 73 -44.98 -8.69 -14.29
N ALA A 74 -44.49 -9.92 -14.47
CA ALA A 74 -45.29 -11.06 -14.94
C ALA A 74 -46.26 -11.63 -13.88
N GLY A 75 -46.19 -11.17 -12.63
CA GLY A 75 -46.99 -11.70 -11.52
C GLY A 75 -46.52 -13.07 -11.00
N GLU A 76 -45.33 -13.53 -11.39
CA GLU A 76 -44.74 -14.81 -10.96
C GLU A 76 -44.02 -14.66 -9.62
N GLN A 77 -44.79 -14.50 -8.53
CA GLN A 77 -44.27 -14.21 -7.19
C GLN A 77 -43.28 -15.28 -6.67
N GLU A 78 -43.52 -16.56 -6.97
CA GLU A 78 -42.66 -17.67 -6.55
C GLU A 78 -41.29 -17.60 -7.23
N ARG A 79 -41.26 -17.29 -8.53
CA ARG A 79 -40.04 -17.12 -9.30
C ARG A 79 -39.25 -15.89 -8.83
N ALA A 80 -39.93 -14.77 -8.59
CA ALA A 80 -39.32 -13.57 -8.04
C ALA A 80 -38.66 -13.85 -6.68
N LYS A 81 -39.30 -14.64 -5.82
CA LYS A 81 -38.74 -15.08 -4.54
C LYS A 81 -37.50 -15.95 -4.71
N ALA A 82 -37.54 -16.94 -5.61
CA ALA A 82 -36.38 -17.80 -5.89
C ALA A 82 -35.17 -16.98 -6.42
N ILE A 83 -35.42 -16.00 -7.29
CA ILE A 83 -34.37 -15.10 -7.79
C ILE A 83 -33.83 -14.20 -6.67
N GLN A 84 -34.68 -13.74 -5.76
CA GLN A 84 -34.25 -12.98 -4.58
C GLN A 84 -33.35 -13.82 -3.66
N ASP A 85 -33.68 -15.09 -3.43
CA ASP A 85 -32.85 -16.00 -2.63
C ASP A 85 -31.47 -16.20 -3.29
N GLN A 86 -31.42 -16.35 -4.61
CA GLN A 86 -30.16 -16.40 -5.37
C GLN A 86 -29.35 -15.10 -5.26
N LEU A 87 -30.03 -13.95 -5.24
CA LEU A 87 -29.38 -12.65 -5.10
C LEU A 87 -28.76 -12.49 -3.71
N ASN A 88 -29.46 -12.94 -2.66
CA ASN A 88 -28.96 -12.96 -1.29
C ASN A 88 -27.73 -13.87 -1.15
N GLU A 89 -27.77 -15.10 -1.70
CA GLU A 89 -26.62 -16.01 -1.67
C GLU A 89 -25.40 -15.41 -2.40
N LEU A 90 -25.65 -14.75 -3.53
CA LEU A 90 -24.61 -14.12 -4.32
C LEU A 90 -23.97 -12.93 -3.58
N GLU A 91 -24.75 -12.14 -2.86
CA GLU A 91 -24.27 -11.04 -2.02
C GLU A 91 -23.50 -11.55 -0.80
N GLU A 92 -24.03 -12.54 -0.07
CA GLU A 92 -23.36 -13.14 1.08
C GLU A 92 -22.00 -13.71 0.69
N ARG A 93 -21.92 -14.42 -0.45
CA ARG A 93 -20.67 -14.98 -0.95
C ARG A 93 -19.68 -13.88 -1.37
N ALA A 94 -20.16 -12.82 -2.01
CA ALA A 94 -19.33 -11.69 -2.38
C ALA A 94 -18.77 -10.98 -1.13
N GLU A 95 -19.60 -10.76 -0.11
CA GLU A 95 -19.20 -10.17 1.17
C GLU A 95 -18.23 -11.07 1.94
N ALA A 96 -18.42 -12.40 1.94
CA ALA A 96 -17.49 -13.34 2.57
C ALA A 96 -16.09 -13.26 1.93
N LEU A 97 -16.02 -13.18 0.60
CA LEU A 97 -14.77 -12.98 -0.13
C LEU A 97 -14.15 -11.60 0.15
N ASP A 98 -14.97 -10.55 0.19
CA ASP A 98 -14.50 -9.20 0.52
C ASP A 98 -13.96 -9.13 1.94
N ARG A 99 -14.66 -9.74 2.91
CA ARG A 99 -14.20 -9.91 4.29
C ARG A 99 -12.86 -10.63 4.33
N GLN A 100 -12.70 -11.71 3.57
CA GLN A 100 -11.43 -12.43 3.51
C GLN A 100 -10.30 -11.55 2.97
N ARG A 101 -10.56 -10.74 1.93
CA ARG A 101 -9.58 -9.80 1.37
C ARG A 101 -9.24 -8.66 2.32
N THR A 102 -10.23 -8.16 3.05
CA THR A 102 -10.09 -7.00 3.95
C THR A 102 -9.61 -7.37 5.36
N LYS A 103 -9.57 -8.66 5.73
CA LYS A 103 -9.10 -9.16 7.04
C LYS A 103 -7.77 -8.53 7.49
N ASN A 104 -6.79 -8.42 6.60
CA ASN A 104 -5.47 -7.88 6.93
C ASN A 104 -5.41 -6.34 6.82
N ILE A 105 -6.35 -5.72 6.10
CA ILE A 105 -6.36 -4.27 5.84
C ILE A 105 -6.70 -3.49 7.11
N SER A 106 -7.62 -4.01 7.93
CA SER A 106 -8.00 -3.38 9.22
C SER A 106 -6.83 -3.35 10.20
N ALA A 107 -6.07 -4.45 10.30
CA ALA A 107 -4.88 -4.54 11.15
C ALA A 107 -3.79 -3.55 10.73
N ILE A 108 -3.51 -3.44 9.43
CA ILE A 108 -2.52 -2.49 8.89
C ILE A 108 -2.95 -1.05 9.16
N SER A 109 -4.23 -0.73 8.97
CA SER A 109 -4.77 0.61 9.23
C SER A 109 -4.64 1.01 10.71
N TYR A 110 -4.91 0.07 11.63
CA TYR A 110 -4.73 0.27 13.06
C TYR A 110 -3.26 0.49 13.44
N ILE A 111 -2.33 -0.30 12.87
CA ILE A 111 -0.88 -0.12 13.08
C ILE A 111 -0.43 1.27 12.61
N ASN A 112 -0.89 1.70 11.43
CA ASN A 112 -0.54 3.01 10.89
C ASN A 112 -1.10 4.15 11.73
N GLN A 113 -2.34 4.04 12.20
CA GLN A 113 -2.93 5.01 13.12
C GLN A 113 -2.11 5.10 14.42
N ARG A 114 -1.80 3.94 15.02
CA ARG A 114 -0.96 3.88 16.23
C ARG A 114 0.41 4.49 16.02
N ASN A 115 1.07 4.21 14.89
CA ASN A 115 2.39 4.77 14.59
C ASN A 115 2.33 6.29 14.43
N ARG A 116 1.24 6.81 13.83
CA ARG A 116 1.03 8.25 13.70
C ARG A 116 0.83 8.90 15.07
N GLU A 117 0.00 8.30 15.93
CA GLU A 117 -0.22 8.78 17.29
C GLU A 117 1.08 8.74 18.12
N TRP A 118 1.83 7.65 18.03
CA TRP A 118 3.09 7.50 18.74
C TRP A 118 4.15 8.51 18.27
N ASN A 119 4.25 8.75 16.96
CA ASN A 119 5.14 9.77 16.41
C ASN A 119 4.79 11.18 16.93
N ILE A 120 3.50 11.52 17.02
CA ILE A 120 3.05 12.81 17.58
C ILE A 120 3.46 12.91 19.05
N VAL A 121 3.14 11.92 19.87
CA VAL A 121 3.46 11.95 21.31
C VAL A 121 4.97 12.02 21.54
N GLU A 122 5.76 11.24 20.80
CA GLU A 122 7.23 11.25 20.93
C GLU A 122 7.81 12.58 20.46
N SER A 123 7.26 13.19 19.41
CA SER A 123 7.67 14.52 18.94
C SER A 123 7.36 15.61 19.98
N GLU A 124 6.21 15.55 20.65
CA GLU A 124 5.85 16.48 21.71
C GLU A 124 6.79 16.31 22.92
N LYS A 125 7.09 15.06 23.29
CA LYS A 125 8.03 14.76 24.37
C LYS A 125 9.44 15.26 24.05
N ALA A 126 9.91 15.08 22.81
CA ALA A 126 11.20 15.58 22.35
C ALA A 126 11.27 17.12 22.38
N LEU A 127 10.22 17.82 21.94
CA LEU A 127 10.14 19.29 22.04
C LEU A 127 10.17 19.80 23.48
N VAL A 128 9.48 19.13 24.40
CA VAL A 128 9.53 19.47 25.83
C VAL A 128 10.93 19.25 26.39
N ALA A 129 11.59 18.15 26.03
CA ALA A 129 12.96 17.88 26.44
C ALA A 129 13.96 18.92 25.86
N GLU A 130 13.82 19.30 24.59
CA GLU A 130 14.61 20.37 23.95
C GLU A 130 14.36 21.72 24.63
N SER A 131 13.12 22.04 24.99
CA SER A 131 12.80 23.25 25.74
C SER A 131 13.45 23.28 27.14
N GLN A 132 13.58 22.12 27.78
CA GLN A 132 14.29 21.99 29.05
C GLN A 132 15.80 22.08 28.87
N SER A 133 16.37 21.47 27.82
CA SER A 133 17.81 21.54 27.54
C SER A 133 18.25 22.92 27.08
N MET A 134 17.43 23.63 26.30
CA MET A 134 17.67 25.02 25.86
C MET A 134 17.84 26.01 27.02
N LYS A 135 17.25 25.74 28.20
CA LYS A 135 17.46 26.56 29.41
C LYS A 135 18.86 26.42 29.98
N GLN A 136 19.53 25.31 29.71
CA GLN A 136 20.90 25.01 30.17
C GLN A 136 21.94 25.14 29.04
N GLN A 137 21.52 25.53 27.83
CA GLN A 137 22.38 25.51 26.66
C GLN A 137 23.25 26.77 26.56
N GLN A 138 24.56 26.57 26.71
CA GLN A 138 25.57 27.58 26.40
C GLN A 138 25.61 27.83 24.88
N MET A 139 25.79 29.09 24.47
CA MET A 139 25.67 29.49 23.06
C MET A 139 26.57 28.67 22.13
N ASP A 140 25.94 27.88 21.25
CA ASP A 140 26.58 27.06 20.22
C ASP A 140 26.96 27.93 19.00
N PRO A 141 28.19 27.78 18.44
CA PRO A 141 28.66 28.51 17.24
C PRO A 141 27.75 28.40 16.00
N PHE A 142 26.83 27.43 15.92
CA PHE A 142 25.90 27.29 14.79
C PHE A 142 24.54 27.99 15.03
N THR A 143 24.28 28.51 16.23
CA THR A 143 23.02 29.19 16.54
C THR A 143 23.09 30.67 16.14
N ARG A 144 22.16 31.11 15.29
CA ARG A 144 22.14 32.49 14.77
C ARG A 144 21.87 33.48 15.90
N ARG A 145 22.85 34.33 16.22
CA ARG A 145 22.74 35.36 17.27
C ARG A 145 21.72 36.44 16.86
N GLN A 146 20.86 36.81 17.80
CA GLN A 146 19.94 37.94 17.61
C GLN A 146 20.69 39.25 17.89
N CYS A 147 21.14 39.93 16.84
CA CYS A 147 21.81 41.22 16.95
C CYS A 147 20.77 42.36 16.84
N LYS A 148 20.69 43.23 17.84
CA LYS A 148 19.93 44.48 17.72
C LYS A 148 20.82 45.55 17.08
N PRO A 149 20.34 46.30 16.08
CA PRO A 149 21.11 47.38 15.48
C PRO A 149 21.44 48.42 16.55
N THR A 150 22.71 48.81 16.62
CA THR A 150 23.19 49.89 17.50
C THR A 150 23.51 51.08 16.60
N MET A 151 22.88 52.23 16.85
CA MET A 151 23.25 53.45 16.16
C MET A 151 24.61 53.92 16.67
N VAL A 152 25.62 53.85 15.81
CA VAL A 152 26.93 54.44 16.07
C VAL A 152 26.92 55.82 15.44
N SER A 153 26.74 56.87 16.24
CA SER A 153 26.98 58.23 15.77
C SER A 153 28.48 58.49 15.80
N ASN A 154 29.05 58.94 14.68
CA ASN A 154 30.44 59.40 14.61
C ASN A 154 30.57 60.72 15.39
N SER A 155 30.69 60.65 16.71
CA SER A 155 31.09 61.79 17.53
C SER A 155 32.51 62.20 17.15
N ARG A 156 32.75 63.49 16.93
CA ARG A 156 34.03 64.05 16.43
C ARG A 156 35.15 64.06 17.48
N ASP A 157 34.85 63.62 18.70
CA ASP A 157 35.77 63.53 19.83
C ASP A 157 36.37 62.11 19.95
N PRO A 158 37.70 61.95 19.82
CA PRO A 158 38.40 60.67 19.91
C PRO A 158 38.20 59.92 21.23
N ALA A 159 38.01 60.64 22.35
CA ALA A 159 37.84 60.00 23.66
C ALA A 159 36.47 59.32 23.79
N VAL A 160 35.42 59.95 23.23
CA VAL A 160 34.07 59.40 23.19
C VAL A 160 33.99 58.22 22.23
N GLN A 161 34.68 58.28 21.08
CA GLN A 161 34.78 57.14 20.17
C GLN A 161 35.49 55.93 20.82
N ALA A 162 36.60 56.17 21.53
CA ALA A 162 37.32 55.10 22.24
C ALA A 162 36.45 54.44 23.31
N ALA A 163 35.66 55.22 24.05
CA ALA A 163 34.72 54.69 25.04
C ALA A 163 33.57 53.88 24.41
N ILE A 164 33.02 54.33 23.28
CA ILE A 164 31.99 53.61 22.52
C ILE A 164 32.55 52.28 21.97
N ILE A 165 33.76 52.30 21.40
CA ILE A 165 34.42 51.09 20.88
C ILE A 165 34.77 50.12 22.01
N ALA A 166 35.25 50.61 23.16
CA ALA A 166 35.53 49.78 24.32
C ALA A 166 34.25 49.12 24.87
N GLN A 167 33.14 49.85 24.92
CA GLN A 167 31.85 49.28 25.30
C GLN A 167 31.32 48.27 24.27
N LEU A 168 31.51 48.51 22.97
CA LEU A 168 31.14 47.57 21.91
C LEU A 168 31.97 46.28 22.00
N ASN A 169 33.28 46.38 22.22
CA ASN A 169 34.17 45.24 22.38
C ASN A 169 33.90 44.46 23.67
N ALA A 170 33.55 45.14 24.78
CA ALA A 170 33.15 44.46 26.01
C ALA A 170 31.79 43.74 25.85
N LYS A 171 30.88 44.28 25.03
CA LYS A 171 29.53 43.72 24.84
C LYS A 171 29.46 42.61 23.79
N TYR A 172 30.35 42.61 22.81
CA TYR A 172 30.37 41.64 21.70
C TYR A 172 31.68 40.84 21.59
N GLY A 173 32.52 40.87 22.62
CA GLY A 173 33.91 40.41 22.61
C GLY A 173 34.23 39.12 21.86
N SER A 174 35.23 39.25 20.97
CA SER A 174 36.24 38.28 20.57
C SER A 174 35.81 37.07 19.71
N THR A 175 35.78 37.28 18.40
CA THR A 175 36.20 36.26 17.41
C THR A 175 37.10 36.93 16.38
N GLY A 176 38.39 37.01 16.66
CA GLY A 176 39.35 37.59 15.73
C GLY A 176 40.76 37.56 16.27
N ASN A 177 41.35 36.37 16.39
CA ASN A 177 42.80 36.23 16.38
C ASN A 177 43.26 35.95 14.93
N PRO A 178 44.30 36.63 14.43
CA PRO A 178 44.84 36.39 13.09
C PRO A 178 45.96 35.33 13.10
N ASP A 179 45.81 34.35 12.19
CA ASP A 179 46.84 33.62 11.40
C ASP A 179 47.97 32.83 12.13
N PRO A 180 48.83 31.98 11.49
CA PRO A 180 48.84 31.42 10.12
C PRO A 180 49.26 29.91 9.99
N THR A 181 49.16 29.38 8.76
CA THR A 181 49.96 28.29 8.12
C THR A 181 49.61 26.78 8.25
N LYS A 182 49.78 26.11 7.08
CA LYS A 182 50.14 24.70 6.78
C LYS A 182 49.05 23.65 6.50
N ASP A 183 48.75 23.50 5.20
CA ASP A 183 49.07 22.36 4.32
C ASP A 183 48.85 20.88 4.75
N ILE A 184 48.09 20.20 3.88
CA ILE A 184 48.36 18.89 3.23
C ILE A 184 47.86 17.56 3.88
N ALA A 185 47.12 16.82 3.03
CA ALA A 185 47.02 15.36 2.81
C ALA A 185 46.08 14.45 3.62
N THR A 186 45.07 13.95 2.88
CA THR A 186 44.85 12.54 2.46
C THR A 186 44.88 11.41 3.49
N THR A 187 43.76 10.67 3.63
CA THR A 187 43.61 9.20 3.46
C THR A 187 42.16 8.79 3.77
N GLN A 188 41.35 8.36 2.79
CA GLN A 188 41.08 6.97 2.40
C GLN A 188 41.04 5.94 3.53
N THR A 189 39.86 5.35 3.77
CA THR A 189 39.71 3.90 3.94
C THR A 189 38.40 3.42 3.32
N LYS A 190 38.56 2.50 2.36
CA LYS A 190 37.57 1.49 1.98
C LYS A 190 37.29 0.60 3.18
N ASP A 191 36.12 -0.04 3.21
CA ASP A 191 36.10 -1.49 3.38
C ASP A 191 34.93 -2.13 2.64
N LYS A 192 35.28 -3.32 2.16
CA LYS A 192 34.61 -4.22 1.24
C LYS A 192 34.44 -5.51 2.04
N ASP A 193 33.31 -6.17 1.88
CA ASP A 193 33.11 -7.63 1.90
C ASP A 193 31.61 -7.90 2.12
N GLY A 194 30.93 -8.73 1.35
CA GLY A 194 31.39 -9.94 0.69
C GLY A 194 30.88 -11.12 1.52
N ASN A 195 29.66 -11.59 1.25
CA ASN A 195 29.28 -12.93 1.67
C ASN A 195 28.45 -13.64 0.60
N THR A 196 28.95 -14.82 0.27
CA THR A 196 28.51 -15.78 -0.72
C THR A 196 27.48 -16.75 -0.16
N LYS A 197 26.45 -17.14 -0.94
CA LYS A 197 26.19 -18.52 -1.42
C LYS A 197 24.71 -18.80 -1.73
N SER A 198 24.50 -19.23 -2.98
CA SER A 198 23.59 -20.27 -3.47
C SER A 198 22.18 -20.40 -2.88
N THR A 199 21.17 -20.01 -3.66
CA THR A 199 20.05 -20.91 -3.99
C THR A 199 19.73 -20.75 -5.48
N SER A 200 20.04 -21.77 -6.25
CA SER A 200 19.38 -22.05 -7.52
C SER A 200 17.88 -22.16 -7.26
N ASP A 201 17.06 -21.74 -8.24
CA ASP A 201 15.61 -21.98 -8.35
C ASP A 201 14.64 -20.82 -8.00
N LEU A 202 15.01 -19.56 -8.29
CA LEU A 202 14.11 -18.39 -8.12
C LEU A 202 13.83 -17.59 -9.40
N SER A 203 14.14 -18.13 -10.59
CA SER A 203 13.94 -17.40 -11.86
C SER A 203 12.59 -17.64 -12.54
N GLU A 204 11.73 -18.52 -12.03
CA GLU A 204 10.40 -18.75 -12.62
C GLU A 204 9.29 -18.27 -11.67
N ASP A 205 8.85 -17.04 -11.94
CA ASP A 205 7.60 -16.40 -11.52
C ASP A 205 7.77 -15.19 -10.58
N LEU A 206 8.18 -14.06 -11.17
CA LEU A 206 8.19 -12.74 -10.53
C LEU A 206 6.83 -12.34 -9.93
N PHE A 207 5.72 -12.93 -10.37
CA PHE A 207 4.40 -12.64 -9.82
C PHE A 207 4.13 -13.41 -8.52
N LYS A 208 4.82 -14.54 -8.27
CA LYS A 208 4.71 -15.33 -7.02
C LYS A 208 5.60 -14.83 -5.89
N VAL A 209 6.64 -14.05 -6.18
CA VAL A 209 7.52 -13.44 -5.16
C VAL A 209 6.74 -12.52 -4.20
N HIS A 210 5.58 -12.02 -4.63
CA HIS A 210 4.72 -11.15 -3.83
C HIS A 210 3.53 -11.87 -3.17
N ASP A 211 3.40 -13.19 -3.35
CA ASP A 211 2.32 -14.00 -2.76
C ASP A 211 2.81 -14.72 -1.48
N PHE A 212 3.27 -13.94 -0.49
CA PHE A 212 3.57 -14.46 0.84
C PHE A 212 2.58 -13.88 1.85
N ASP A 213 1.76 -14.75 2.45
CA ASP A 213 0.77 -14.39 3.47
C ASP A 213 1.48 -14.19 4.83
N VAL A 214 1.81 -12.93 5.14
CA VAL A 214 2.31 -12.55 6.47
C VAL A 214 1.12 -12.51 7.43
N LYS A 215 0.98 -13.55 8.25
CA LYS A 215 -0.02 -13.60 9.34
C LYS A 215 0.35 -12.59 10.42
N ILE A 216 -0.27 -11.40 10.37
CA ILE A 216 -0.16 -10.40 11.44
C ILE A 216 -1.25 -10.70 12.47
N ASP A 217 -0.91 -11.50 13.48
CA ASP A 217 -1.81 -11.80 14.59
C ASP A 217 -1.79 -10.63 15.60
N LEU A 218 -2.55 -9.59 15.28
CA LEU A 218 -2.81 -8.47 16.19
C LEU A 218 -4.17 -8.69 16.84
N GLN A 219 -4.20 -8.87 18.16
CA GLN A 219 -5.42 -8.73 18.96
C GLN A 219 -5.85 -7.26 18.97
N VAL A 220 -6.50 -6.84 17.89
CA VAL A 220 -7.23 -5.58 17.81
C VAL A 220 -8.49 -5.76 18.66
N PRO A 221 -8.80 -4.85 19.61
CA PRO A 221 -10.09 -4.87 20.28
C PRO A 221 -11.19 -4.88 19.22
N SER A 222 -11.98 -5.94 19.18
CA SER A 222 -13.09 -6.11 18.24
C SER A 222 -14.16 -5.07 18.56
N SER A 223 -13.96 -3.83 18.13
CA SER A 223 -15.05 -2.88 17.99
C SER A 223 -15.90 -3.36 16.82
N GLU A 224 -17.13 -3.76 17.14
CA GLU A 224 -18.13 -4.17 16.18
C GLU A 224 -18.13 -3.21 14.99
N SER A 225 -18.09 -3.78 13.79
CA SER A 225 -18.12 -3.10 12.51
C SER A 225 -19.40 -2.27 12.39
N LYS A 226 -19.35 -1.02 12.87
CA LYS A 226 -20.24 0.03 12.40
C LYS A 226 -19.83 0.33 10.98
N SER A 227 -20.73 0.02 10.05
CA SER A 227 -20.68 0.51 8.68
C SER A 227 -20.40 2.02 8.71
N LEU A 228 -19.27 2.41 8.12
CA LEU A 228 -18.90 3.81 7.95
C LEU A 228 -19.83 4.41 6.89
N ALA A 229 -21.00 4.86 7.30
CA ALA A 229 -21.75 5.85 6.54
C ALA A 229 -20.90 7.13 6.52
N ILE A 230 -20.44 7.51 5.32
CA ILE A 230 -19.75 8.78 5.08
C ILE A 230 -20.78 9.90 5.29
N SER A 231 -20.89 10.38 6.53
CA SER A 231 -21.64 11.59 6.86
C SER A 231 -20.71 12.78 6.75
N SER A 232 -20.97 13.64 5.76
CA SER A 232 -20.22 14.87 5.43
C SER A 232 -20.52 16.02 6.39
N LYS A 233 -20.48 15.79 7.71
CA LYS A 233 -20.54 16.86 8.70
C LYS A 233 -19.21 17.02 9.42
N ALA A 234 -18.43 17.99 8.93
CA ALA A 234 -17.26 18.52 9.63
C ALA A 234 -17.64 19.04 11.03
N PRO A 235 -16.86 18.74 12.08
CA PRO A 235 -17.09 19.33 13.40
C PRO A 235 -16.66 20.81 13.40
N PRO A 236 -17.29 21.67 14.22
CA PRO A 236 -16.92 23.08 14.31
C PRO A 236 -15.52 23.24 14.89
N ALA A 237 -14.72 24.09 14.23
CA ALA A 237 -13.36 24.43 14.61
C ALA A 237 -13.33 25.08 16.00
N LYS A 238 -12.48 24.56 16.89
CA LYS A 238 -11.96 25.31 18.05
C LYS A 238 -10.59 25.85 17.69
N ASP A 239 -10.47 27.17 17.75
CA ASP A 239 -9.24 27.93 17.51
C ASP A 239 -8.15 27.59 18.53
N GLY A 240 -6.91 27.49 18.04
CA GLY A 240 -5.74 27.67 18.90
C GLY A 240 -4.65 26.60 18.84
N ALA A 241 -4.36 25.94 17.71
CA ALA A 241 -3.03 25.37 17.43
C ALA A 241 -2.93 24.85 15.97
N PRO A 242 -1.85 25.13 15.21
CA PRO A 242 -1.75 24.68 13.83
C PRO A 242 -1.35 23.20 13.77
N ARG A 243 -2.35 22.29 13.72
CA ARG A 243 -2.18 20.85 13.48
C ARG A 243 -2.06 20.49 11.99
N ARG A 244 -1.27 21.22 11.20
CA ARG A 244 -1.11 20.91 9.77
C ARG A 244 0.29 20.40 9.51
N SER A 245 0.41 19.07 9.39
CA SER A 245 1.60 18.41 8.84
C SER A 245 1.97 19.11 7.53
N LEU A 246 3.21 19.60 7.48
CA LEU A 246 3.74 20.42 6.40
C LEU A 246 3.64 19.64 5.07
N ASN A 247 2.68 20.02 4.22
CA ASN A 247 2.56 19.48 2.87
C ASN A 247 3.72 20.04 2.01
N LEU A 248 4.30 19.20 1.15
CA LEU A 248 5.41 19.53 0.24
C LEU A 248 5.12 20.75 -0.64
N GLU A 249 3.85 20.95 -1.01
CA GLU A 249 3.40 22.11 -1.80
C GLU A 249 3.51 23.43 -1.03
N ASP A 250 3.19 23.43 0.27
CA ASP A 250 3.28 24.63 1.11
C ASP A 250 4.74 25.01 1.39
N TYR A 251 5.64 24.02 1.53
CA TYR A 251 7.08 24.25 1.64
C TYR A 251 7.65 24.89 0.38
N LYS A 252 7.26 24.39 -0.81
CA LYS A 252 7.70 24.92 -2.11
C LYS A 252 7.25 26.37 -2.31
N LYS A 253 6.00 26.69 -1.98
CA LYS A 253 5.49 28.08 -2.02
C LYS A 253 6.24 29.01 -1.08
N ARG A 254 6.53 28.58 0.14
CA ARG A 254 7.18 29.43 1.15
C ARG A 254 8.67 29.70 0.87
N ARG A 255 9.31 28.80 0.12
CA ARG A 255 10.71 28.95 -0.33
C ARG A 255 10.82 29.51 -1.76
N GLY A 256 9.70 29.88 -2.39
CA GLY A 256 9.68 30.47 -3.73
C GLY A 256 10.16 29.54 -4.84
N LEU A 257 9.96 28.22 -4.67
CA LEU A 257 10.31 27.22 -5.68
C LEU A 257 9.22 27.03 -6.76
N ILE A 258 8.10 27.77 -6.65
CA ILE A 258 7.02 27.94 -7.64
C ILE A 258 6.53 29.38 -7.54
#